data_AF-A0A562RLA0-F1
#
_entry.id   AF-A0A562RLA0-F1
#
_cell.length_a   1.000
_cell.length_b   1.000
_cell.length_c   1.000
_cell.angle_alpha   90.00
_cell.angle_beta   90.00
_cell.angle_gamma   90.00
#
_symmetry.space_group_name_H-M   'P 1'
#
loop_
_entity.id
_entity.type
_entity.pdbx_description
1 polymer ?
#
loop_
_entity_poly.entity_id
_entity_poly.type
_entity_poly.pdbx_seq_one_letter_code
_entity_poly.pdbx_strand_id
1 'polypeptide(L)'
;MSRRKDVHTAELVGIAVLTRNAFGADRAVRYAQLAGLSPDLSAAVLNRPAAELRRVDATPIPADRRRVDDQRQIGKPARRHSDDSPGG
;
A
#
# COMPACT_ATOMS: atom_id res chain seq x y z
N MET A 1 9.72 15.07 12.86
CA MET A 1 9.23 14.78 11.49
C MET A 1 7.85 14.13 11.57
N SER A 2 6.94 14.46 10.66
CA SER A 2 5.57 13.94 10.67
C SER A 2 5.48 12.74 9.74
N ARG A 3 5.15 11.55 10.26
CA ARG A 3 5.15 10.28 9.50
C ARG A 3 4.41 10.36 8.15
N ARG A 4 3.34 11.14 8.08
CA ARG A 4 2.57 11.33 6.83
C ARG A 4 3.37 12.03 5.73
N LYS A 5 4.19 13.02 6.09
CA LYS A 5 5.07 13.73 5.13
C LYS A 5 6.18 12.80 4.65
N ASP A 6 6.68 11.94 5.53
CA ASP A 6 7.75 10.99 5.21
C ASP A 6 7.25 9.91 4.24
N VAL A 7 6.03 9.39 4.45
CA VAL A 7 5.38 8.42 3.55
C VAL A 7 5.15 9.01 2.17
N HIS A 8 4.56 10.20 2.10
CA HIS A 8 4.29 10.85 0.81
C HIS A 8 5.58 11.11 0.02
N THR A 9 6.65 11.54 0.71
CA THR A 9 7.96 11.72 0.08
C THR A 9 8.51 10.40 -0.47
N ALA A 10 8.39 9.31 0.29
CA ALA A 10 8.82 7.98 -0.16
C ALA A 10 8.05 7.49 -1.39
N GLU A 11 6.74 7.73 -1.45
CA GLU A 11 5.90 7.40 -2.61
C GLU A 11 6.37 8.13 -3.88
N LEU A 12 6.57 9.45 -3.79
CA LEU A 12 7.05 10.26 -4.91
C LEU A 12 8.43 9.81 -5.40
N VAL A 13 9.34 9.47 -4.46
CA VAL A 13 10.65 8.90 -4.81
C VAL A 13 10.48 7.57 -5.54
N GLY A 14 9.59 6.70 -5.07
CA GLY A 14 9.27 5.42 -5.72
C GLY A 14 8.79 5.61 -7.15
N ILE A 15 7.88 6.57 -7.39
CA ILE A 15 7.39 6.88 -8.74
C ILE A 15 8.51 7.43 -9.62
N ALA A 16 9.39 8.29 -9.09
CA ALA A 16 10.53 8.81 -9.84
C ALA A 16 11.48 7.69 -10.29
N VAL A 17 11.76 6.70 -9.43
CA VAL A 17 12.57 5.53 -9.77
C VAL A 17 11.90 4.67 -10.85
N LEU A 18 10.59 4.41 -10.73
CA LEU A 18 9.84 3.67 -11.75
C LEU A 18 9.83 4.43 -13.09
N THR A 19 9.65 5.74 -13.05
CA THR A 19 9.70 6.62 -14.23
C THR A 19 11.06 6.54 -14.91
N ARG A 20 12.16 6.50 -14.15
CA ARG A 20 13.51 6.33 -14.71
C ARG A 20 13.65 5.00 -15.44
N ASN A 21 13.15 3.92 -14.85
CA ASN A 21 13.24 2.59 -15.45
C ASN A 21 12.38 2.46 -16.71
N ALA A 22 11.20 3.10 -16.73
CA ALA A 22 10.28 3.02 -17.86
C ALA A 22 10.62 3.99 -19.00
N PHE A 23 11.11 5.19 -18.69
CA PHE A 23 11.22 6.29 -19.66
C PHE A 23 12.56 7.01 -19.68
N GLY A 24 13.54 6.58 -18.89
CA GLY A 24 14.87 7.18 -18.82
C GLY A 24 15.02 8.27 -17.76
N ALA A 25 16.28 8.65 -17.51
CA ALA A 25 16.67 9.55 -16.42
C ALA A 25 16.06 10.95 -16.54
N ASP A 26 16.06 11.54 -17.74
CA ASP A 26 15.58 12.91 -17.94
C ASP A 26 14.11 13.10 -17.54
N ARG A 27 13.26 12.12 -17.89
CA ARG A 27 11.83 12.16 -17.54
C ARG A 27 11.62 11.99 -16.03
N ALA A 28 12.43 11.15 -15.38
CA ALA A 28 12.39 10.97 -13.93
C ALA A 28 12.80 12.22 -13.17
N VAL A 29 13.86 12.91 -13.62
CA VAL A 29 14.30 14.18 -13.03
C VAL A 29 13.20 15.24 -13.19
N ARG A 30 12.62 15.36 -14.38
CA ARG A 30 11.51 16.29 -14.62
C ARG A 30 10.29 15.99 -13.74
N TYR A 31 9.93 14.71 -13.59
CA TYR A 31 8.87 14.31 -12.69
C TYR A 31 9.18 14.71 -11.23
N ALA A 32 10.38 14.41 -10.73
CA ALA A 32 10.78 14.73 -9.36
C ALA A 32 10.70 16.23 -9.06
N GLN A 33 11.12 17.07 -10.01
CA GLN A 33 11.00 18.52 -9.92
C GLN A 33 9.53 18.98 -9.86
N LEU A 34 8.66 18.47 -10.74
CA LEU A 34 7.24 18.81 -10.75
C LEU A 34 6.50 18.32 -9.51
N ALA A 35 6.93 17.19 -8.94
CA ALA A 35 6.40 16.64 -7.70
C ALA A 35 6.89 17.37 -6.44
N GLY A 36 7.79 18.35 -6.58
CA GLY A 36 8.32 19.12 -5.46
C GLY A 36 9.33 18.34 -4.59
N LEU A 37 9.94 17.29 -5.12
CA LEU A 37 11.04 16.61 -4.41
C LEU A 37 12.26 17.52 -4.34
N SER A 38 12.98 17.43 -3.22
CA SER A 38 14.25 18.13 -3.07
C SER A 38 15.23 17.74 -4.20
N PRO A 39 15.92 18.70 -4.83
CA PRO A 39 16.96 18.42 -5.82
C PRO A 39 18.04 17.47 -5.27
N ASP A 40 18.46 17.66 -4.03
CA ASP A 40 19.49 16.83 -3.40
C ASP A 40 19.01 15.38 -3.23
N LEU A 41 17.76 15.20 -2.78
CA LEU A 41 17.16 13.88 -2.62
C LEU A 41 16.99 13.16 -3.97
N SER A 42 16.47 13.88 -4.97
CA SER A 42 16.27 13.31 -6.30
C SER A 42 17.60 12.92 -6.96
N ALA A 43 18.66 13.74 -6.82
CA ALA A 43 20.00 13.41 -7.28
C ALA A 43 20.56 12.17 -6.56
N ALA A 44 20.43 12.11 -5.23
CA ALA A 44 20.95 11.01 -4.42
C ALA A 44 20.31 9.65 -4.75
N VAL A 45 19.09 9.63 -5.27
CA VAL A 45 18.36 8.40 -5.65
C VAL A 45 18.50 8.09 -7.14
N LEU A 46 18.28 9.08 -8.02
CA LEU A 46 18.19 8.86 -9.46
C LEU A 46 19.55 8.69 -10.14
N ASN A 47 20.63 9.23 -9.57
CA ASN A 47 21.98 9.08 -10.11
C ASN A 47 22.62 7.73 -9.74
N ARG A 48 22.01 6.94 -8.85
CA ARG A 48 22.54 5.62 -8.51
C ARG A 48 22.49 4.68 -9.73
N PRO A 49 23.54 3.87 -9.94
CA PRO A 49 23.51 2.81 -10.95
C PRO A 49 22.25 1.96 -10.79
N ALA A 50 21.53 1.69 -11.89
CA ALA A 50 20.28 0.92 -11.85
C ALA A 50 20.46 -0.49 -11.24
N ALA A 51 21.67 -1.06 -11.36
CA ALA A 51 22.04 -2.33 -10.75
C ALA A 51 22.05 -2.29 -9.21
N GLU A 52 22.31 -1.12 -8.61
CA GLU A 52 22.34 -0.96 -7.15
C GLU A 52 20.95 -0.74 -6.55
N LEU A 53 19.99 -0.21 -7.33
CA LEU A 53 18.60 -0.04 -6.89
C LEU A 53 17.85 -1.37 -6.70
N ARG A 54 18.33 -2.47 -7.29
CA ARG A 54 17.75 -3.80 -7.15
C ARG A 54 18.21 -4.56 -5.90
N ARG A 55 19.23 -4.08 -5.20
CA ARG A 55 19.73 -4.70 -3.94
C ARG A 55 18.99 -4.17 -2.71
N VAL A 56 17.69 -3.99 -2.83
CA VAL A 56 16.85 -3.94 -1.63
C VAL A 56 16.45 -5.37 -1.40
N ASP A 57 17.00 -5.98 -0.33
CA ASP A 57 16.50 -7.23 0.22
C ASP A 57 15.00 -7.04 0.45
N ALA A 58 14.20 -7.47 -0.53
CA ALA A 58 12.76 -7.37 -0.45
C ALA A 58 12.35 -8.38 0.62
N THR A 59 12.31 -7.94 1.88
CA THR A 59 11.68 -8.70 2.95
C THR A 59 10.23 -8.88 2.51
N PRO A 60 9.80 -10.10 2.19
CA PRO A 60 8.44 -10.30 1.70
C PRO A 60 7.49 -9.86 2.81
N ILE A 61 6.70 -8.82 2.53
CA ILE A 61 5.65 -8.37 3.44
C ILE A 61 4.64 -9.53 3.52
N PRO A 62 4.41 -10.14 4.70
CA PRO A 62 3.38 -11.16 4.83
C PRO A 62 2.04 -10.53 4.46
N ALA A 63 1.35 -11.09 3.47
CA ALA A 63 -0.01 -10.71 3.15
C ALA A 63 -0.86 -10.85 4.43
N ASP A 64 -1.36 -9.73 4.94
CA ASP A 64 -2.15 -9.66 6.16
C ASP A 64 -3.43 -10.51 6.00
N ARG A 65 -3.46 -11.71 6.60
CA ARG A 65 -4.62 -12.61 6.65
C ARG A 65 -5.49 -12.29 7.87
N ARG A 66 -5.97 -11.06 7.98
CA ARG A 66 -6.92 -10.63 9.01
C ARG A 66 -7.93 -9.69 8.34
N ARG A 67 -9.23 -9.96 8.20
CA ARG A 67 -10.13 -10.97 8.76
C ARG A 67 -11.26 -11.16 7.73
N VAL A 68 -11.56 -12.40 7.36
CA VAL A 68 -12.87 -12.75 6.77
C VAL A 68 -13.68 -13.39 7.90
N ASP A 69 -14.13 -12.55 8.84
CA ASP A 69 -15.07 -12.99 9.90
C ASP A 69 -16.37 -12.17 9.82
N ASP A 70 -16.72 -11.69 8.64
CA ASP A 70 -17.93 -10.88 8.41
C ASP A 70 -19.10 -11.70 7.83
N GLN A 71 -19.17 -13.01 8.13
CA GLN A 71 -20.19 -13.90 7.55
C GLN A 71 -20.81 -14.93 8.52
N ARG A 72 -20.79 -14.69 9.83
CA ARG A 72 -21.54 -15.56 10.76
C ARG A 72 -22.26 -14.81 11.87
N GLN A 73 -23.13 -13.85 11.53
CA GLN A 73 -24.12 -13.37 12.50
C GLN A 73 -25.33 -12.64 11.88
N ILE A 74 -25.95 -13.20 10.84
CA ILE A 74 -27.31 -12.80 10.44
C ILE A 74 -28.14 -14.07 10.29
N GLY A 75 -28.95 -14.38 11.30
CA GLY A 75 -29.79 -15.57 11.29
C GLY A 75 -30.22 -16.04 12.67
N LYS A 76 -30.70 -15.12 13.53
CA LYS A 76 -31.58 -15.52 14.64
C LYS A 76 -33.02 -15.50 14.12
N PRO A 77 -33.68 -16.65 13.88
CA PRO A 77 -35.13 -16.67 13.95
C PRO A 77 -35.53 -16.76 15.43
N ALA A 78 -36.28 -15.77 15.87
CA ALA A 78 -36.92 -15.73 17.17
C ALA A 78 -37.79 -16.97 17.37
N ARG A 79 -37.49 -17.79 18.37
CA ARG A 79 -38.42 -18.81 18.88
C ARG A 79 -39.57 -18.07 19.55
N ARG A 80 -40.68 -17.92 18.83
CA ARG A 80 -41.95 -17.53 19.43
C ARG A 80 -42.49 -18.72 20.20
N HIS A 81 -42.61 -18.53 21.51
CA HIS A 81 -43.53 -19.29 22.35
C HIS A 81 -44.95 -19.06 21.84
N SER A 82 -45.65 -20.16 21.59
CA SER A 82 -47.12 -20.21 21.63
C SER A 82 -47.48 -21.64 21.98
N ASP A 83 -47.96 -21.80 23.22
CA ASP A 83 -48.81 -22.90 23.65
C ASP A 83 -49.95 -23.11 22.64
N ASP A 84 -50.23 -24.37 22.27
CA ASP A 84 -51.52 -25.01 22.59
C ASP A 84 -51.46 -26.53 22.30
N SER A 85 -52.16 -27.31 23.12
CA SER A 85 -52.20 -28.79 23.18
C SER A 85 -53.23 -29.38 22.18
N PRO A 86 -53.73 -30.65 22.27
CA PRO A 86 -53.20 -31.99 22.63
C PRO A 86 -53.52 -33.06 21.53
N GLY A 87 -53.07 -34.31 21.71
CA GLY A 87 -53.73 -35.47 21.06
C GLY A 87 -52.86 -36.70 20.82
N GLY A 88 -53.19 -37.82 21.49
CA GLY A 88 -52.64 -39.16 21.28
C GLY A 88 -52.66 -40.01 22.52
#